data_AF-A0A519MBH7-F1
#
_entry.id   AF-A0A519MBH7-F1
#
_cell.length_a   1.000
_cell.length_b   1.000
_cell.length_c   1.000
_cell.angle_alpha   90.00
_cell.angle_beta   90.00
_cell.angle_gamma   90.00
#
_symmetry.space_group_name_H-M   'P 1'
#
loop_
_entity.id
_entity.type
_entity.pdbx_description
1 polymer ?
#
loop_
_entity_poly.entity_id
_entity_poly.type
_entity_poly.pdbx_seq_one_letter_code
_entity_poly.pdbx_strand_id
1 'polypeptide(L)'
;MSKPEDSMTSRTAAWVTGAVLVCLALPAAALLAAWMLFDVSDARPGWPAYYLGVPASIRSATGTLEECRPARFRWKGRDGLGVPFVVMVYGSRLEPEQALARHAASLRPLACRLDTDRAAVSGAPNVLPLRCEHPDVAEADIQVEGAGPCREVSVGFVLND
;
A
#
# COMPACT_ATOMS: atom_id res chain seq x y z
N MET A 1 65.28 15.89 -21.10
CA MET A 1 63.99 16.31 -21.71
C MET A 1 63.03 15.14 -21.58
N SER A 2 62.20 15.15 -20.54
CA SER A 2 61.28 14.06 -20.22
C SER A 2 59.95 14.35 -20.91
N LYS A 3 59.52 13.43 -21.78
CA LYS A 3 58.39 13.56 -22.69
C LYS A 3 57.06 13.40 -21.91
N PRO A 4 56.15 14.39 -21.89
CA PRO A 4 54.90 14.32 -21.15
C PRO A 4 53.79 13.80 -22.06
N GLU A 5 53.82 12.52 -22.46
CA GLU A 5 52.77 11.95 -23.32
C GLU A 5 51.93 10.85 -22.63
N ASP A 6 52.43 10.24 -21.55
CA ASP A 6 51.73 9.10 -20.92
C ASP A 6 50.61 9.50 -19.94
N SER A 7 50.52 10.76 -19.52
CA SER A 7 49.52 11.17 -18.51
C SER A 7 48.12 11.47 -19.09
N MET A 8 48.01 11.73 -20.40
CA MET A 8 46.74 12.12 -21.03
C MET A 8 45.85 10.91 -21.35
N THR A 9 46.44 9.82 -21.84
CA THR A 9 45.74 8.56 -22.17
C THR A 9 45.18 7.84 -20.95
N SER A 10 45.87 7.93 -19.81
CA SER A 10 45.42 7.34 -18.55
C SER A 10 44.15 8.03 -18.00
N ARG A 11 44.08 9.37 -18.08
CA ARG A 11 42.93 10.14 -17.58
C ARG A 11 41.66 9.94 -18.42
N THR A 12 41.78 9.87 -19.74
CA THR A 12 40.63 9.64 -20.63
C THR A 12 40.09 8.22 -20.49
N ALA A 13 40.95 7.21 -20.37
CA ALA A 13 40.54 5.84 -20.12
C ALA A 13 39.79 5.68 -18.79
N ALA A 14 40.26 6.34 -17.72
CA ALA A 14 39.58 6.34 -16.43
C ALA A 14 38.21 7.03 -16.47
N TRP A 15 38.08 8.14 -17.20
CA TRP A 15 36.82 8.87 -17.36
C TRP A 15 35.76 8.08 -18.14
N VAL A 16 36.16 7.44 -19.24
CA VAL A 16 35.25 6.62 -20.06
C VAL A 16 34.77 5.41 -19.26
N THR A 17 35.67 4.74 -18.53
CA THR A 17 35.31 3.58 -17.69
C THR A 17 34.36 4.01 -16.56
N GLY A 18 34.61 5.15 -15.93
CA GLY A 18 33.73 5.73 -14.91
C GLY A 18 32.35 6.10 -15.46
N ALA A 19 32.29 6.71 -16.65
CA ALA A 19 31.02 7.07 -17.30
C ALA A 19 30.20 5.83 -17.68
N VAL A 20 30.84 4.76 -18.19
CA VAL A 20 30.17 3.50 -18.52
C VAL A 20 29.62 2.82 -17.25
N LEU A 21 30.39 2.78 -16.16
CA LEU A 21 29.93 2.24 -14.88
C LEU A 21 28.75 3.01 -14.31
N VAL A 22 28.77 4.34 -14.36
CA VAL A 22 27.66 5.19 -13.91
C VAL A 22 26.42 4.99 -14.78
N CYS A 23 26.57 4.92 -16.11
CA CYS A 23 25.46 4.68 -17.04
C CYS A 23 24.82 3.28 -16.90
N LEU A 24 25.56 2.29 -16.40
CA LEU A 24 25.02 0.95 -16.13
C LEU A 24 24.45 0.83 -14.71
N ALA A 25 25.06 1.49 -13.73
CA ALA A 25 24.63 1.42 -12.34
C ALA A 25 23.39 2.28 -12.05
N LEU A 26 23.26 3.47 -12.67
CA LEU A 26 22.14 4.37 -12.44
C LEU A 26 20.78 3.77 -12.84
N PRO A 27 20.60 3.16 -14.02
CA PRO A 27 19.33 2.54 -14.39
C PRO A 27 18.97 1.37 -13.48
N ALA A 28 19.95 0.53 -13.12
CA ALA A 28 19.73 -0.59 -12.21
C ALA A 28 19.34 -0.11 -10.80
N ALA A 29 20.02 0.91 -10.28
CA ALA A 29 19.68 1.53 -9.01
C ALA A 29 18.31 2.23 -9.05
N ALA A 30 17.96 2.88 -10.16
CA ALA A 30 16.66 3.52 -10.36
C ALA A 30 15.53 2.48 -10.44
N LEU A 31 15.75 1.34 -11.11
CA LEU A 31 14.79 0.24 -11.16
C LEU A 31 14.61 -0.42 -9.79
N LEU A 32 15.70 -0.66 -9.05
CA LEU A 32 15.63 -1.17 -7.67
C LEU A 32 14.90 -0.19 -6.74
N ALA A 33 15.20 1.10 -6.85
CA ALA A 33 14.52 2.14 -6.07
C ALA A 33 13.03 2.21 -6.43
N ALA A 34 12.68 2.16 -7.72
CA ALA A 34 11.30 2.09 -8.16
C ALA A 34 10.60 0.86 -7.61
N TRP A 35 11.25 -0.31 -7.64
CA TRP A 35 10.72 -1.56 -7.08
C TRP A 35 10.44 -1.47 -5.58
N MET A 36 11.32 -0.83 -4.82
CA MET A 36 11.11 -0.57 -3.39
C MET A 36 9.94 0.38 -3.11
N LEU A 37 9.56 1.25 -4.05
CA LEU A 37 8.33 2.06 -3.94
C LEU A 37 7.05 1.25 -4.19
N PHE A 38 7.14 0.08 -4.84
CA PHE A 38 5.99 -0.78 -5.13
C PHE A 38 5.62 -1.72 -3.98
N ASP A 39 6.48 -1.93 -2.98
CA ASP A 39 6.19 -2.75 -1.79
C ASP A 39 6.41 -1.93 -0.52
N VAL A 40 5.43 -1.08 -0.22
CA VAL A 40 5.48 -0.25 0.99
C VAL A 40 4.63 -0.91 2.06
N SER A 41 5.27 -1.21 3.19
CA SER A 41 4.68 -1.95 4.30
C SER A 41 4.44 -1.11 5.57
N ASP A 42 4.86 0.16 5.58
CA ASP A 42 4.62 1.10 6.70
C ASP A 42 4.49 2.55 6.19
N ALA A 43 3.49 2.82 5.35
CA ALA A 43 3.15 4.19 4.99
C ALA A 43 2.19 4.80 6.00
N ARG A 44 2.48 6.02 6.45
CA ARG A 44 1.63 6.74 7.41
C ARG A 44 0.90 7.89 6.72
N PRO A 45 -0.31 8.27 7.18
CA PRO A 45 -0.93 9.52 6.77
C PRO A 45 0.05 10.68 6.89
N GLY A 46 0.14 11.51 5.84
CA GLY A 46 1.08 12.64 5.76
C GLY A 46 2.44 12.31 5.14
N TRP A 47 2.78 11.05 4.89
CA TRP A 47 4.01 10.69 4.16
C TRP A 47 3.80 10.77 2.64
N PRO A 48 4.80 11.19 1.84
CA PRO A 48 4.66 11.26 0.38
C PRO A 48 4.24 9.93 -0.25
N ALA A 49 4.78 8.81 0.25
CA ALA A 49 4.45 7.47 -0.25
C ALA A 49 2.95 7.17 -0.14
N TYR A 50 2.28 7.60 0.94
CA TYR A 50 0.84 7.41 1.12
C TYR A 50 0.03 8.08 0.00
N TYR A 51 0.45 9.25 -0.47
CA TYR A 51 -0.25 9.96 -1.54
C TYR A 51 -0.03 9.35 -2.92
N LEU A 52 1.09 8.64 -3.11
CA LEU A 52 1.43 7.95 -4.35
C LEU A 52 0.74 6.59 -4.46
N GLY A 53 0.70 5.82 -3.36
CA GLY A 53 0.21 4.44 -3.37
C GLY A 53 -1.29 4.28 -3.14
N VAL A 54 -1.93 5.21 -2.42
CA VAL A 54 -3.35 5.08 -2.02
C VAL A 54 -4.24 6.00 -2.86
N PRO A 55 -5.19 5.47 -3.66
CA PRO A 55 -6.14 6.27 -4.44
C PRO A 55 -6.93 7.27 -3.59
N ALA A 56 -7.25 8.43 -4.16
CA ALA A 56 -7.94 9.50 -3.44
C ALA A 56 -9.32 9.09 -2.90
N SER A 57 -10.05 8.28 -3.65
CA SER A 57 -11.34 7.68 -3.27
C SER A 57 -11.20 6.87 -1.98
N ILE A 58 -10.20 5.97 -1.91
CA ILE A 58 -9.89 5.20 -0.70
C ILE A 58 -9.52 6.13 0.45
N ARG A 59 -8.59 7.07 0.24
CA ARG A 59 -8.17 8.01 1.30
C ARG A 59 -9.35 8.76 1.93
N SER A 60 -10.35 9.12 1.13
CA SER A 60 -11.54 9.82 1.60
C SER A 60 -12.54 8.91 2.35
N ALA A 61 -12.59 7.62 2.01
CA ALA A 61 -13.52 6.65 2.57
C ALA A 61 -12.96 5.93 3.82
N THR A 62 -11.63 5.91 3.97
CA THR A 62 -10.93 5.28 5.10
C THR A 62 -10.56 6.30 6.17
N GLY A 63 -11.38 6.40 7.22
CA GLY A 63 -11.04 7.09 8.46
C GLY A 63 -10.68 6.10 9.57
N THR A 64 -9.86 6.52 10.53
CA THR A 64 -9.68 5.75 11.77
C THR A 64 -10.79 6.10 12.77
N LEU A 65 -11.24 5.10 13.53
CA LEU A 65 -12.33 5.23 14.49
C LEU A 65 -11.85 4.81 15.88
N GLU A 66 -11.99 5.71 16.88
CA GLU A 66 -11.53 5.51 18.27
C GLU A 66 -10.12 4.92 18.37
N GLU A 67 -9.20 5.59 17.68
CA GLU A 67 -7.82 5.14 17.50
C GLU A 67 -7.06 4.99 18.83
N CYS A 68 -6.48 3.81 19.06
CA CYS A 68 -5.51 3.54 20.12
C CYS A 68 -4.12 3.21 19.59
N ARG A 69 -3.99 2.87 18.30
CA ARG A 69 -2.72 2.68 17.59
C ARG A 69 -2.83 3.32 16.21
N PRO A 70 -1.82 4.10 15.77
CA PRO A 70 -1.89 4.84 14.51
C PRO A 70 -2.04 3.95 13.30
N ALA A 71 -2.77 4.45 12.30
CA ALA A 71 -2.93 3.78 11.02
C ALA A 71 -1.62 3.64 10.24
N ARG A 72 -1.47 2.46 9.64
CA ARG A 72 -0.42 2.10 8.70
C ARG A 72 -1.07 1.58 7.44
N PHE A 73 -0.58 2.07 6.31
CA PHE A 73 -1.02 1.64 5.00
C PHE A 73 0.07 0.76 4.40
N ARG A 74 -0.39 -0.33 3.78
CA ARG A 74 0.43 -1.26 3.04
C ARG A 74 -0.14 -1.34 1.64
N TRP A 75 0.72 -1.29 0.64
CA TRP A 75 0.35 -1.69 -0.71
C TRP A 75 1.46 -2.52 -1.30
N LYS A 76 1.05 -3.50 -2.08
CA LYS A 76 1.96 -4.30 -2.90
C LYS A 76 1.53 -4.11 -4.34
N GLY A 77 2.51 -3.84 -5.20
CA GLY A 77 2.32 -3.76 -6.65
C GLY A 77 1.49 -4.93 -7.17
N ARG A 78 0.81 -4.69 -8.30
CA ARG A 78 -0.21 -5.50 -8.96
C ARG A 78 0.26 -6.94 -9.30
N ASP A 79 0.45 -7.77 -8.28
CA ASP A 79 0.55 -9.22 -8.40
C ASP A 79 -0.89 -9.72 -8.57
N GLY A 80 -1.42 -9.63 -9.80
CA GLY A 80 -2.85 -9.75 -10.14
C GLY A 80 -3.51 -11.10 -9.84
N LEU A 81 -3.60 -11.48 -8.56
CA LEU A 81 -4.15 -12.74 -8.07
C LEU A 81 -4.84 -12.57 -6.70
N GLY A 82 -5.82 -11.68 -6.62
CA GLY A 82 -6.84 -11.72 -5.55
C GLY A 82 -6.39 -11.29 -4.14
N VAL A 83 -5.33 -10.50 -4.01
CA VAL A 83 -4.85 -9.94 -2.72
C VAL A 83 -5.18 -8.44 -2.68
N PRO A 84 -5.67 -7.89 -1.55
CA PRO A 84 -5.95 -6.46 -1.44
C PRO A 84 -4.72 -5.62 -1.80
N PHE A 85 -4.92 -4.71 -2.75
CA PHE A 85 -3.89 -3.79 -3.26
C PHE A 85 -3.52 -2.73 -2.22
N VAL A 86 -4.50 -2.24 -1.44
CA VAL A 86 -4.27 -1.37 -0.29
C VAL A 86 -4.83 -2.02 0.96
N VAL A 87 -4.04 -2.10 2.02
CA VAL A 87 -4.49 -2.51 3.34
C VAL A 87 -4.17 -1.43 4.35
N MET A 88 -5.19 -0.89 5.00
CA MET A 88 -5.06 -0.02 6.17
C MET A 88 -5.15 -0.87 7.43
N VAL A 89 -4.15 -0.81 8.29
CA VAL A 89 -4.15 -1.47 9.61
C VAL A 89 -3.99 -0.42 10.69
N TYR A 90 -4.87 -0.43 11.69
CA TYR A 90 -4.77 0.47 12.84
C TYR A 90 -5.36 -0.20 14.09
N GLY A 91 -5.17 0.41 15.27
CA GLY A 91 -5.78 -0.08 16.51
C GLY A 91 -7.01 0.74 16.88
N SER A 92 -8.10 0.07 17.23
CA SER A 92 -9.36 0.68 17.68
C SER A 92 -9.75 0.20 19.08
N ARG A 93 -10.39 1.08 19.86
CA ARG A 93 -11.04 0.71 21.13
C ARG A 93 -12.49 0.25 20.95
N LEU A 94 -13.04 0.37 19.75
CA LEU A 94 -14.41 -0.05 19.47
C LEU A 94 -14.59 -1.55 19.67
N GLU A 95 -15.81 -1.93 20.04
CA GLU A 95 -16.25 -3.31 19.97
C GLU A 95 -16.33 -3.78 18.50
N PRO A 96 -16.04 -5.05 18.19
CA PRO A 96 -15.93 -5.54 16.82
C PRO A 96 -17.16 -5.23 15.95
N GLU A 97 -18.36 -5.48 16.46
CA GLU A 97 -19.61 -5.22 15.73
C GLU A 97 -19.79 -3.72 15.40
N GLN A 98 -19.43 -2.83 16.34
CA GLN A 98 -19.50 -1.38 16.12
C GLN A 98 -18.46 -0.92 15.12
N ALA A 99 -17.25 -1.47 15.18
CA ALA A 99 -16.18 -1.19 14.23
C ALA A 99 -16.59 -1.59 12.81
N LEU A 100 -17.10 -2.82 12.63
CA LEU A 100 -17.60 -3.31 11.34
C LEU A 100 -18.72 -2.42 10.79
N ALA A 101 -19.73 -2.10 11.60
CA ALA A 101 -20.87 -1.30 11.15
C ALA A 101 -20.47 0.14 10.77
N ARG A 102 -19.58 0.78 11.54
CA ARG A 102 -19.13 2.15 11.26
C ARG A 102 -18.22 2.20 10.04
N HIS A 103 -17.33 1.23 9.83
CA HIS A 103 -16.52 1.14 8.61
C HIS A 103 -17.39 0.84 7.38
N ALA A 104 -18.34 -0.09 7.46
CA ALA A 104 -19.27 -0.32 6.37
C ALA A 104 -20.04 0.97 5.98
N ALA A 105 -20.39 1.80 6.97
CA ALA A 105 -21.01 3.10 6.72
C ALA A 105 -20.05 4.11 6.07
N SER A 106 -18.76 4.13 6.43
CA SER A 106 -17.77 5.05 5.84
C SER A 106 -17.43 4.71 4.39
N LEU A 107 -17.62 3.44 3.99
CA LEU A 107 -17.41 2.97 2.61
C LEU A 107 -18.62 3.19 1.68
N ARG A 108 -19.72 3.76 2.17
CA ARG A 108 -20.90 4.09 1.33
C ARG A 108 -20.59 4.96 0.10
N PRO A 109 -19.67 5.96 0.15
CA PRO A 109 -19.31 6.74 -1.04
C PRO A 109 -18.71 5.89 -2.18
N LEU A 110 -18.17 4.71 -1.85
CA LEU A 110 -17.65 3.74 -2.82
C LEU A 110 -18.72 2.73 -3.28
N ALA A 111 -20.00 2.97 -2.94
CA ALA A 111 -21.14 2.10 -3.26
C ALA A 111 -20.93 0.63 -2.81
N CYS A 112 -20.18 0.40 -1.73
CA CYS A 112 -19.91 -0.94 -1.22
C CYS A 112 -21.13 -1.55 -0.52
N ARG A 113 -21.38 -2.84 -0.76
CA ARG A 113 -22.46 -3.64 -0.17
C ARG A 113 -21.92 -4.98 0.33
N LEU A 114 -22.60 -5.59 1.29
CA LEU A 114 -22.25 -6.92 1.80
C LEU A 114 -22.20 -7.94 0.67
N ASP A 115 -21.05 -8.61 0.52
CA ASP A 115 -20.93 -9.77 -0.36
C ASP A 115 -21.44 -11.00 0.39
N THR A 116 -22.70 -11.37 0.13
CA THR A 116 -23.36 -12.49 0.79
C THR A 116 -22.72 -13.83 0.45
N ASP A 117 -22.16 -13.96 -0.75
CA ASP A 117 -21.55 -15.20 -1.22
C ASP A 117 -20.23 -15.43 -0.46
N ARG A 118 -19.40 -14.39 -0.31
CA ARG A 118 -18.16 -14.47 0.48
C ARG A 118 -18.40 -14.51 1.98
N ALA A 119 -19.42 -13.80 2.48
CA ALA A 119 -19.77 -13.82 3.89
C ALA A 119 -20.20 -15.24 4.33
N ALA A 120 -20.98 -15.94 3.50
CA ALA A 120 -21.39 -17.31 3.75
C ALA A 120 -20.21 -18.30 3.81
N VAL A 121 -19.17 -18.06 3.01
CA VAL A 121 -17.96 -18.91 2.95
C VAL A 121 -17.00 -18.63 4.10
N SER A 122 -16.81 -17.37 4.48
CA SER A 122 -15.85 -16.97 5.52
C SER A 122 -16.26 -17.49 6.91
N GLY A 123 -17.55 -17.41 7.25
CA GLY A 123 -18.08 -17.85 8.55
C GLY A 123 -17.49 -17.13 9.77
N ALA A 124 -16.58 -16.18 9.58
CA ALA A 124 -15.87 -15.48 10.64
C ALA A 124 -16.70 -14.27 11.11
N PRO A 125 -17.08 -14.19 12.39
CA PRO A 125 -17.97 -13.13 12.89
C PRO A 125 -17.35 -11.73 12.87
N ASN A 126 -16.02 -11.64 12.75
CA ASN A 126 -15.29 -10.37 12.76
C ASN A 126 -14.72 -10.00 11.38
N VAL A 127 -15.24 -10.59 10.31
CA VAL A 127 -14.85 -10.28 8.93
C VAL A 127 -16.09 -9.87 8.15
N LEU A 128 -16.00 -8.76 7.43
CA LEU A 128 -17.08 -8.22 6.61
C LEU A 128 -16.57 -8.00 5.18
N PRO A 129 -16.78 -8.98 4.28
CA PRO A 129 -16.46 -8.82 2.88
C PRO A 129 -17.52 -7.95 2.19
N LEU A 130 -17.07 -7.00 1.38
CA LEU A 130 -17.90 -6.05 0.66
C LEU A 130 -17.55 -6.05 -0.82
N ARG A 131 -18.56 -5.94 -1.65
CA ARG A 131 -18.43 -5.70 -3.08
C ARG A 131 -18.79 -4.25 -3.40
N CYS A 132 -17.98 -3.57 -4.19
CA CYS A 132 -18.10 -2.15 -4.47
C CYS A 132 -18.43 -1.89 -5.95
N GLU A 133 -19.29 -0.92 -6.20
CA GLU A 133 -19.67 -0.46 -7.54
C GLU A 133 -19.05 0.93 -7.81
N HIS A 134 -17.72 1.04 -7.68
CA HIS A 134 -16.97 2.29 -7.84
C HIS A 134 -15.88 2.11 -8.90
N PRO A 135 -15.54 3.11 -9.74
CA PRO A 135 -14.52 2.98 -10.79
C PRO A 135 -13.15 2.53 -10.28
N ASP A 136 -12.73 2.98 -9.09
CA ASP A 136 -11.41 2.66 -8.57
C ASP A 136 -11.36 1.36 -7.74
N VAL A 137 -12.49 0.87 -7.23
CA VAL A 137 -12.54 -0.17 -6.18
C VAL A 137 -13.56 -1.23 -6.55
N ALA A 138 -13.11 -2.47 -6.65
CA ALA A 138 -13.95 -3.65 -6.93
C ALA A 138 -14.51 -4.25 -5.64
N GLU A 139 -13.68 -4.37 -4.61
CA GLU A 139 -14.00 -5.07 -3.37
C GLU A 139 -13.32 -4.41 -2.17
N ALA A 140 -13.90 -4.58 -0.99
CA ALA A 140 -13.28 -4.22 0.27
C ALA A 140 -13.51 -5.32 1.30
N ASP A 141 -12.55 -5.54 2.21
CA ASP A 141 -12.68 -6.47 3.31
C ASP A 141 -12.35 -5.76 4.61
N ILE A 142 -13.25 -5.83 5.59
CA ILE A 142 -13.02 -5.27 6.92
C ILE A 142 -12.86 -6.42 7.89
N GLN A 143 -11.73 -6.49 8.56
CA GLN A 143 -11.45 -7.46 9.61
C GLN A 143 -11.17 -6.74 10.92
N VAL A 144 -11.75 -7.24 12.01
CA VAL A 144 -11.52 -6.74 13.36
C VAL A 144 -11.04 -7.87 14.27
N GLU A 145 -10.03 -7.61 15.08
CA GLU A 145 -9.59 -8.55 16.10
C GLU A 145 -10.66 -8.71 17.18
N GLY A 146 -10.98 -9.96 17.55
CA GLY A 146 -12.07 -10.24 18.50
C GLY A 146 -11.75 -9.92 19.96
N ALA A 147 -10.48 -9.75 20.33
CA ALA A 147 -10.04 -9.64 21.72
C ALA A 147 -9.04 -8.50 21.94
N GLY A 148 -9.01 -7.99 23.17
CA GLY A 148 -8.04 -6.99 23.63
C GLY A 148 -8.60 -5.57 23.80
N PRO A 149 -7.91 -4.71 24.59
CA PRO A 149 -8.34 -3.34 24.84
C PRO A 149 -8.02 -2.37 23.68
N CYS A 150 -7.15 -2.79 22.75
CA CYS A 150 -6.78 -2.06 21.55
C CYS A 150 -6.73 -3.07 20.41
N ARG A 151 -7.87 -3.27 19.76
CA ARG A 151 -8.12 -4.32 18.76
C ARG A 151 -7.56 -3.88 17.42
N GLU A 152 -6.89 -4.78 16.73
CA GLU A 152 -6.47 -4.51 15.36
C GLU A 152 -7.68 -4.45 14.41
N VAL A 153 -7.77 -3.39 13.62
CA VAL A 153 -8.72 -3.24 12.53
C VAL A 153 -7.94 -3.17 11.23
N SER A 154 -8.28 -4.06 10.30
CA SER A 154 -7.72 -4.12 8.96
C SER A 154 -8.81 -3.82 7.95
N VAL A 155 -8.56 -2.90 7.02
CA VAL A 155 -9.43 -2.60 5.89
C VAL A 155 -8.64 -2.79 4.61
N GLY A 156 -8.92 -3.88 3.89
CA GLY A 156 -8.32 -4.21 2.61
C GLY A 156 -9.18 -3.73 1.43
N PHE A 157 -8.56 -3.30 0.34
CA PHE A 157 -9.23 -2.90 -0.90
C PHE A 157 -8.64 -3.63 -2.10
N VAL A 158 -9.50 -4.19 -2.93
CA VAL A 158 -9.16 -4.70 -4.26
C VAL A 158 -9.58 -3.63 -5.26
N LEU A 159 -8.63 -3.14 -6.07
CA LEU A 159 -8.89 -2.12 -7.08
C LEU A 159 -9.42 -2.75 -8.37
N ASN A 160 -10.17 -1.98 -9.16
CA ASN A 160 -10.46 -2.38 -10.54
C ASN A 160 -9.20 -2.29 -11.41
N ASP A 161 -9.18 -3.08 -12.47
CA ASP A 161 -8.09 -3.10 -13.44
C ASP A 161 -8.13 -1.97 -14.49
#